data_AF-A0A959ILL4-F1
#
_entry.id   AF-A0A959ILL4-F1
#
_cell.length_a   1.000
_cell.length_b   1.000
_cell.length_c   1.000
_cell.angle_alpha   90.00
_cell.angle_beta   90.00
_cell.angle_gamma   90.00
#
_symmetry.space_group_name_H-M   'P 1'
#
loop_
_entity.id
_entity.type
_entity.pdbx_description
1 polymer ?
#
loop_
_entity_poly.entity_id
_entity_poly.type
_entity_poly.pdbx_seq_one_letter_code
_entity_poly.pdbx_strand_id
1 'polypeptide(L)'
;MSKEQILAALRRNKPAAVDRPDVQSPNPTTGPLTEAFAEAVTSGAGTCLTDLPPEEWAGWITDNFSNATRIASRVAEVPGNMDLEQLSAPHALAEVDIAVLPARLGVAENGACWLVEEDMRWRVLPFITQ
;
A
#
# COMPACT_ATOMS: atom_id res chain seq x y z
N MET A 1 26.01 3.53 39.22
CA MET A 1 26.37 4.31 38.02
C MET A 1 25.59 5.61 38.04
N SER A 2 26.24 6.75 38.24
CA SER A 2 25.59 8.06 38.27
C SER A 2 25.39 8.63 36.86
N LYS A 3 24.46 9.57 36.70
CA LYS A 3 24.25 10.34 35.46
C LYS A 3 25.56 10.93 34.93
N GLU A 4 26.41 11.42 35.82
CA GLU A 4 27.71 12.01 35.47
C GLU A 4 28.68 10.98 34.90
N GLN A 5 28.72 9.77 35.47
CA GLN A 5 29.54 8.67 34.95
C GLN A 5 29.11 8.28 33.53
N ILE A 6 27.80 8.25 33.24
CA ILE A 6 27.26 7.96 31.91
C ILE A 6 27.64 9.07 30.92
N LEU A 7 27.45 10.34 31.28
CA LEU A 7 27.75 11.48 30.39
C LEU A 7 29.26 11.65 30.13
N ALA A 8 30.10 11.28 31.10
CA ALA A 8 31.56 11.27 30.92
C ALA A 8 31.99 10.16 29.95
N ALA A 9 31.41 8.96 30.09
CA ALA A 9 31.66 7.86 29.17
C ALA A 9 31.18 8.17 27.74
N LEU A 10 30.01 8.80 27.57
CA LEU A 10 29.51 9.23 26.25
C LEU A 10 30.42 10.27 25.59
N ARG A 11 30.88 11.29 26.34
CA ARG A 11 31.80 12.31 25.81
C ARG A 11 33.14 11.71 25.38
N ARG A 12 33.69 10.79 26.19
CA ARG A 12 34.96 10.12 25.89
C ARG A 12 34.89 9.24 24.63
N ASN A 13 33.75 8.61 24.38
CA ASN A 13 33.58 7.68 23.27
C ASN A 13 32.81 8.28 22.07
N LYS A 14 32.53 9.59 22.07
CA LYS A 14 31.83 10.24 20.97
C LYS A 14 32.76 10.26 19.73
N PRO A 15 32.34 9.66 18.59
CA PRO A 15 33.12 9.75 17.36
C PRO A 15 33.33 11.21 16.93
N ALA A 16 34.41 11.46 16.22
CA ALA A 16 34.63 12.76 15.58
C ALA A 16 33.45 13.09 14.65
N ALA A 17 33.07 14.37 14.59
CA ALA A 17 32.09 14.80 13.62
C ALA A 17 32.66 14.58 12.22
N VAL A 18 31.87 13.94 11.36
CA VAL A 18 32.15 13.79 9.93
C VAL A 18 31.19 14.67 9.17
N ASP A 19 31.64 15.21 8.04
CA ASP A 19 30.77 15.95 7.15
C ASP A 19 29.63 15.05 6.66
N ARG A 20 28.47 15.66 6.44
CA ARG A 20 27.33 14.94 5.87
C ARG A 20 27.67 14.57 4.42
N PRO A 21 27.26 13.38 3.95
CA PRO A 21 27.33 13.11 2.52
C PRO A 21 26.53 14.18 1.77
N ASP A 22 27.01 14.53 0.57
CA ASP A 22 26.24 15.38 -0.33
C ASP A 22 25.04 14.58 -0.82
N VAL A 23 23.88 14.85 -0.23
CA VAL A 23 22.61 14.23 -0.61
C VAL A 23 22.01 15.12 -1.69
N GLN A 24 22.11 14.68 -2.94
CA GLN A 24 21.34 15.30 -4.02
C GLN A 24 19.85 15.20 -3.69
N SER A 25 19.11 16.28 -3.86
CA SER A 25 17.65 16.25 -3.76
C SER A 25 17.10 15.19 -4.72
N PRO A 26 16.08 14.41 -4.31
CA PRO A 26 15.44 13.48 -5.23
C PRO A 26 14.96 14.24 -6.46
N ASN A 27 15.28 13.72 -7.64
CA ASN A 27 14.76 14.25 -8.89
C ASN A 27 13.29 13.85 -8.99
N PRO A 28 12.34 14.79 -8.91
CA PRO A 28 10.93 14.45 -8.98
C PRO A 28 10.62 13.88 -10.36
N THR A 29 9.77 12.86 -10.41
CA THR A 29 9.15 12.42 -11.68
C THR A 29 8.32 13.58 -12.23
N THR A 30 8.66 14.05 -13.42
CA THR A 30 7.95 15.14 -14.11
C THR A 30 7.38 14.66 -15.43
N GLY A 31 6.27 15.26 -15.88
CA GLY A 31 5.63 14.91 -17.16
C GLY A 31 4.28 14.20 -16.95
N PRO A 32 3.89 13.26 -17.84
CA PRO A 32 2.61 12.56 -17.75
C PRO A 32 2.60 11.55 -16.58
N LEU A 33 2.20 12.03 -15.40
CA LEU A 33 2.28 11.26 -14.15
C LEU A 33 1.45 9.97 -14.15
N THR A 34 0.32 9.95 -14.87
CA THR A 34 -0.54 8.77 -15.00
C THR A 34 0.14 7.66 -15.78
N GLU A 35 0.84 7.99 -16.87
CA GLU A 35 1.61 7.03 -17.68
C GLU A 35 2.80 6.48 -16.88
N ALA A 36 3.54 7.37 -16.20
CA ALA A 36 4.66 6.96 -15.34
C ALA A 36 4.20 6.04 -14.19
N PHE A 37 3.05 6.33 -13.58
CA PHE A 37 2.45 5.46 -12.58
C PHE A 37 2.07 4.09 -13.15
N ALA A 38 1.41 4.04 -14.32
CA ALA A 38 1.03 2.78 -14.95
C ALA A 38 2.25 1.92 -15.33
N GLU A 39 3.32 2.56 -15.83
CA GLU A 39 4.60 1.90 -16.11
C GLU A 39 5.22 1.34 -14.83
N ALA A 40 5.28 2.13 -13.76
CA ALA A 40 5.84 1.70 -12.49
C ALA A 40 5.04 0.51 -11.88
N VAL A 41 3.71 0.56 -11.90
CA VAL A 41 2.85 -0.55 -11.45
C VAL A 41 3.11 -1.80 -12.27
N THR A 42 3.20 -1.67 -13.60
CA THR A 42 3.47 -2.80 -14.51
C THR A 42 4.87 -3.39 -14.27
N SER A 43 5.87 -2.54 -14.01
CA SER A 43 7.23 -2.98 -13.67
C SER A 43 7.30 -3.79 -12.37
N GLY A 44 6.38 -3.51 -11.44
CA GLY A 44 6.18 -4.26 -10.19
C GLY A 44 5.31 -5.51 -10.34
N ALA A 45 5.05 -5.97 -11.57
CA ALA A 45 4.15 -7.07 -11.91
C ALA A 45 2.67 -6.84 -11.56
N GLY A 46 2.27 -5.59 -11.29
CA GLY A 46 0.87 -5.21 -11.17
C GLY A 46 0.22 -4.97 -12.53
N THR A 47 -1.10 -4.83 -12.54
CA THR A 47 -1.87 -4.45 -13.73
C THR A 47 -2.52 -3.09 -13.47
N CYS A 48 -2.33 -2.14 -14.39
CA CYS A 48 -2.97 -0.82 -14.33
C CYS A 48 -3.95 -0.69 -15.49
N LEU A 49 -5.22 -0.40 -15.19
CA LEU A 49 -6.28 -0.18 -16.17
C LEU A 49 -6.68 1.29 -16.10
N THR A 50 -6.42 2.05 -17.16
CA THR A 50 -6.67 3.50 -17.20
C THR A 50 -8.02 3.88 -17.79
N ASP A 51 -8.59 3.02 -18.64
CA ASP A 51 -9.77 3.33 -19.46
C ASP A 51 -10.93 2.33 -19.22
N LEU A 52 -10.93 1.64 -18.08
CA LEU A 52 -12.01 0.72 -17.71
C LEU A 52 -13.07 1.47 -16.88
N PRO A 53 -14.32 1.58 -17.36
CA PRO A 53 -15.34 2.31 -16.64
C PRO A 53 -15.81 1.52 -15.39
N PRO A 54 -16.30 2.20 -14.33
CA PRO A 54 -16.57 1.56 -13.05
C PRO A 54 -17.59 0.41 -13.10
N GLU A 55 -18.57 0.48 -13.99
CA GLU A 55 -19.55 -0.58 -14.23
C GLU A 55 -18.94 -1.89 -14.73
N GLU A 56 -17.73 -1.86 -15.30
CA GLU A 56 -17.03 -3.04 -15.82
C GLU A 56 -16.05 -3.65 -14.80
N TRP A 57 -15.74 -2.95 -13.69
CA TRP A 57 -14.73 -3.40 -12.73
C TRP A 57 -15.04 -4.78 -12.13
N ALA A 58 -16.30 -5.02 -11.74
CA ALA A 58 -16.73 -6.29 -11.17
C ALA A 58 -16.64 -7.44 -12.18
N GLY A 59 -16.97 -7.18 -13.45
CA GLY A 59 -16.84 -8.15 -14.54
C GLY A 59 -15.37 -8.51 -14.77
N TRP A 60 -14.51 -7.50 -14.86
CA TRP A 60 -13.08 -7.71 -15.05
C TRP A 60 -12.45 -8.56 -13.94
N ILE A 61 -12.81 -8.31 -12.68
CA ILE A 61 -12.34 -9.13 -11.54
C ILE A 61 -12.82 -10.58 -11.67
N THR A 62 -14.10 -10.79 -12.01
CA THR A 62 -14.67 -12.13 -12.17
C THR A 62 -13.98 -12.91 -13.29
N ASP A 63 -13.67 -12.25 -14.41
CA ASP A 63 -13.03 -12.87 -15.57
C ASP A 63 -11.56 -13.24 -15.29
N ASN A 64 -10.82 -12.37 -14.59
CA ASN A 64 -9.40 -12.57 -14.31
C ASN A 64 -9.13 -13.44 -13.07
N PHE A 65 -10.09 -13.50 -12.14
CA PHE A 65 -9.98 -14.24 -10.89
C PHE A 65 -11.19 -15.16 -10.67
N SER A 66 -11.53 -15.94 -11.70
CA SER A 66 -12.71 -16.83 -11.73
C SER A 66 -12.79 -17.86 -10.60
N ASN A 67 -11.69 -18.17 -9.92
CA ASN A 67 -11.65 -19.09 -8.77
C ASN A 67 -11.83 -18.38 -7.41
N ALA A 68 -11.89 -17.05 -7.38
CA ALA A 68 -12.08 -16.30 -6.15
C ALA A 68 -13.51 -16.50 -5.62
N THR A 69 -13.60 -16.97 -4.39
CA THR A 69 -14.87 -17.25 -3.70
C THR A 69 -15.17 -16.24 -2.61
N ARG A 70 -14.15 -15.53 -2.11
CA ARG A 70 -14.25 -14.57 -1.01
C ARG A 70 -13.65 -13.23 -1.40
N ILE A 71 -14.54 -12.28 -1.64
CA ILE A 71 -14.19 -10.93 -2.09
C ILE A 71 -14.59 -9.95 -0.99
N ALA A 72 -13.58 -9.37 -0.36
CA ALA A 72 -13.72 -8.27 0.58
C ALA A 72 -13.62 -6.95 -0.18
N SER A 73 -14.71 -6.19 -0.25
CA SER A 73 -14.71 -4.91 -0.98
C SER A 73 -15.06 -3.73 -0.10
N ARG A 74 -14.37 -2.61 -0.36
CA ARG A 74 -14.60 -1.28 0.19
C ARG A 74 -14.91 -0.25 -0.90
N VAL A 75 -15.16 -0.72 -2.12
CA VAL A 75 -15.48 0.08 -3.31
C VAL A 75 -16.91 -0.28 -3.76
N ALA A 76 -17.77 0.72 -3.95
CA ALA A 76 -19.20 0.49 -4.17
C ALA A 76 -19.51 -0.19 -5.52
N GLU A 77 -18.68 0.09 -6.52
CA GLU A 77 -18.80 -0.37 -7.89
C GLU A 77 -18.38 -1.84 -8.05
N VAL A 78 -17.68 -2.40 -7.05
CA VAL A 78 -17.37 -3.83 -6.98
C VAL A 78 -17.99 -4.41 -5.71
N PRO A 79 -19.22 -4.93 -5.77
CA PRO A 79 -19.85 -5.56 -4.63
C PRO A 79 -19.02 -6.77 -4.16
N GLY A 80 -18.52 -6.72 -2.93
CA GLY A 80 -17.95 -7.88 -2.26
C GLY A 80 -19.05 -8.83 -1.76
N ASN A 81 -18.67 -10.02 -1.33
CA ASN A 81 -19.57 -10.99 -0.71
C ASN A 81 -19.31 -11.22 0.78
N MET A 82 -18.40 -10.41 1.36
CA MET A 82 -18.10 -10.41 2.79
C MET A 82 -18.50 -9.09 3.43
N ASP A 83 -19.27 -9.17 4.53
CA ASP A 83 -19.55 -8.01 5.37
C ASP A 83 -18.42 -7.79 6.38
N LEU A 84 -17.53 -6.86 6.06
CA LEU A 84 -16.37 -6.51 6.89
C LEU A 84 -16.74 -5.88 8.24
N GLU A 85 -17.96 -5.32 8.35
CA GLU A 85 -18.44 -4.66 9.57
C GLU A 85 -18.88 -5.66 10.64
N GLN A 86 -19.35 -6.84 10.21
CA GLN A 86 -19.81 -7.91 11.10
C GLN A 86 -18.67 -8.82 11.59
N LEU A 87 -17.45 -8.65 11.08
CA LEU A 87 -16.32 -9.46 11.51
C LEU A 87 -15.90 -9.10 12.94
N SER A 88 -15.90 -10.10 13.82
CA SER A 88 -15.49 -9.94 15.22
C SER A 88 -13.97 -9.98 15.42
N ALA A 89 -13.21 -10.54 14.47
CA ALA A 89 -11.77 -10.66 14.54
C ALA A 89 -11.11 -10.67 13.15
N PRO A 90 -9.86 -10.15 13.02
CA PRO A 90 -9.15 -10.11 11.74
C PRO A 90 -8.74 -11.48 11.20
N HIS A 91 -8.73 -12.53 12.03
CA HIS A 91 -8.42 -13.90 11.60
C HIS A 91 -9.41 -14.43 10.56
N ALA A 92 -10.64 -13.91 10.53
CA ALA A 92 -11.63 -14.25 9.51
C ALA A 92 -11.21 -13.79 8.09
N LEU A 93 -10.23 -12.89 7.99
CA LEU A 93 -9.70 -12.40 6.71
C LEU A 93 -8.70 -13.37 6.07
N ALA A 94 -8.26 -14.42 6.77
CA ALA A 94 -7.29 -15.38 6.27
C ALA A 94 -7.78 -16.17 5.04
N GLU A 95 -9.08 -16.21 4.82
CA GLU A 95 -9.72 -16.89 3.68
C GLU A 95 -10.16 -15.89 2.60
N VAL A 96 -9.78 -14.61 2.69
CA VAL A 96 -10.10 -13.62 1.64
C VAL A 96 -9.22 -13.90 0.43
N ASP A 97 -9.84 -14.12 -0.73
CA ASP A 97 -9.14 -14.30 -2.00
C ASP A 97 -8.79 -12.95 -2.62
N ILE A 98 -9.73 -11.99 -2.58
CA ILE A 98 -9.56 -10.66 -3.19
C ILE A 98 -9.96 -9.56 -2.20
N ALA A 99 -9.07 -8.57 -2.06
CA ALA A 99 -9.36 -7.31 -1.38
C ALA A 99 -9.47 -6.17 -2.39
N VAL A 100 -10.63 -5.51 -2.45
CA VAL A 100 -10.87 -4.34 -3.30
C VAL A 100 -10.93 -3.10 -2.43
N LEU A 101 -9.94 -2.22 -2.57
CA LEU A 101 -9.71 -1.09 -1.66
C LEU A 101 -9.53 0.20 -2.46
N PRO A 102 -10.13 1.32 -2.02
CA PRO A 102 -9.83 2.61 -2.63
C PRO A 102 -8.46 3.10 -2.16
N ALA A 103 -7.67 3.61 -3.11
CA ALA A 103 -6.43 4.33 -2.82
C ALA A 103 -6.66 5.84 -2.96
N ARG A 104 -6.12 6.63 -2.03
CA ARG A 104 -6.27 8.10 -2.07
C ARG A 104 -5.22 8.80 -2.91
N LEU A 105 -4.08 8.14 -3.10
CA LEU A 105 -2.95 8.67 -3.83
C LEU A 105 -2.18 7.52 -4.48
N GLY A 106 -1.77 7.72 -5.72
CA GLY A 106 -0.76 6.90 -6.40
C GLY A 106 0.54 7.68 -6.55
N VAL A 107 1.68 7.02 -6.34
CA VAL A 107 3.03 7.61 -6.48
C VAL A 107 3.63 7.17 -7.80
N ALA A 108 3.76 8.11 -8.75
CA ALA A 108 4.26 7.82 -10.09
C ALA A 108 5.68 7.26 -10.13
N GLU A 109 6.52 7.59 -9.14
CA GLU A 109 7.91 7.13 -9.07
C GLU A 109 8.05 5.62 -8.93
N ASN A 110 7.15 4.97 -8.18
CA ASN A 110 7.31 3.57 -7.79
C ASN A 110 6.02 2.73 -7.85
N GLY A 111 4.92 3.30 -8.34
CA GLY A 111 3.64 2.61 -8.43
C GLY A 111 2.97 2.35 -7.08
N ALA A 112 3.45 2.97 -5.98
CA ALA A 112 2.85 2.76 -4.67
C ALA A 112 1.50 3.44 -4.54
N CYS A 113 0.58 2.79 -3.83
CA CYS A 113 -0.73 3.32 -3.49
C CYS A 113 -0.79 3.66 -2.00
N TRP A 114 -1.30 4.84 -1.67
CA TRP A 114 -1.58 5.24 -0.30
C TRP A 114 -2.99 4.80 0.11
N LEU A 115 -3.04 3.84 1.04
CA LEU A 115 -4.28 3.34 1.63
C LEU A 115 -4.49 3.95 3.02
N VAL A 116 -5.74 4.33 3.34
CA VAL A 116 -6.09 4.87 4.64
C VAL A 116 -6.90 3.85 5.44
N GLU A 117 -6.62 3.75 6.74
CA GLU A 117 -7.21 2.74 7.61
C GLU A 117 -8.74 2.81 7.67
N GLU A 118 -9.31 4.01 7.66
CA GLU A 118 -10.76 4.22 7.62
C GLU A 118 -11.43 3.63 6.36
N ASP A 119 -10.67 3.53 5.27
CA ASP A 119 -11.15 2.96 4.02
C ASP A 119 -11.00 1.43 3.99
N MET A 120 -10.12 0.84 4.83
CA MET A 120 -9.82 -0.60 4.84
C MET A 120 -10.58 -1.40 5.90
N ARG A 121 -11.05 -0.75 6.98
CA ARG A 121 -11.57 -1.35 8.23
C ARG A 121 -10.53 -2.15 9.02
N TRP A 122 -9.80 -3.08 8.39
CA TRP A 122 -8.73 -3.85 9.02
C TRP A 122 -7.42 -3.64 8.28
N ARG A 123 -6.39 -3.12 8.97
CA ARG A 123 -5.06 -2.85 8.39
C ARG A 123 -4.40 -4.07 7.75
N VAL A 124 -4.77 -5.28 8.16
CA VAL A 124 -4.20 -6.53 7.65
C VAL A 124 -4.78 -6.94 6.29
N LEU A 125 -5.95 -6.40 5.91
CA LEU A 125 -6.67 -6.77 4.69
C LEU A 125 -5.82 -6.71 3.40
N PRO A 126 -5.06 -5.63 3.10
CA PRO A 126 -4.23 -5.59 1.89
C PRO A 126 -2.99 -6.50 1.93
N PHE A 127 -2.72 -7.17 3.06
CA PHE A 127 -1.50 -7.98 3.26
C PHE A 127 -1.79 -9.48 3.44
N ILE A 128 -3.05 -9.86 3.64
CA ILE A 128 -3.42 -11.23 4.01
C ILE A 128 -3.86 -12.09 2.82
N THR A 129 -4.30 -11.45 1.73
CA THR A 129 -4.69 -12.10 0.47
C THR A 129 -3.45 -12.65 -0.24
N GLN A 130 -3.58 -13.78 -0.95
CA GLN A 130 -2.47 -14.47 -1.66
C GLN A 130 -2.58 -14.38 -3.17
#